data_AF-A0AAV1AFQ5-F1
#
_entry.id   AF-A0AAV1AFQ5-F1
#
_cell.length_a   1.000
_cell.length_b   1.000
_cell.length_c   1.000
_cell.angle_alpha   90.00
_cell.angle_beta   90.00
_cell.angle_gamma   90.00
#
_symmetry.space_group_name_H-M   'P 1'
#
loop_
_entity.id
_entity.type
_entity.pdbx_description
1 polymer ?
#
loop_
_entity_poly.entity_id
_entity_poly.type
_entity_poly.pdbx_seq_one_letter_code
_entity_poly.pdbx_strand_id
1 'polypeptide(L)'
;MTTTNSNSIFSHTTNQISVFNGEHYDYWNSQLEIIFITQDLWEVVEEGYAERQSQKDASCAEDKEKSYKENVMKNATTLRLVQQGMSKVIYPRIFSVKKAKDAWEILKTEF
;
A
#
# COMPACT_ATOMS: atom_id res chain seq x y z
N MET A 1 -11.60 9.75 -46.99
CA MET A 1 -11.95 10.33 -45.68
C MET A 1 -11.56 9.34 -44.61
N THR A 2 -10.48 9.61 -43.88
CA THR A 2 -9.95 8.77 -42.80
C THR A 2 -10.56 9.22 -41.49
N THR A 3 -11.37 8.39 -40.85
CA THR A 3 -11.77 8.57 -39.45
C THR A 3 -11.05 7.54 -38.60
N THR A 4 -9.92 7.95 -38.03
CA THR A 4 -9.20 7.22 -36.98
C THR A 4 -10.06 7.26 -35.72
N ASN A 5 -10.63 6.12 -35.36
CA ASN A 5 -11.36 5.96 -34.11
C ASN A 5 -10.34 5.69 -33.00
N SER A 6 -9.93 6.76 -32.30
CA SER A 6 -9.05 6.68 -31.14
C SER A 6 -9.84 6.15 -29.94
N ASN A 7 -10.02 4.83 -29.87
CA ASN A 7 -10.40 4.16 -28.64
C ASN A 7 -9.21 4.30 -27.67
N SER A 8 -9.33 5.21 -26.71
CA SER A 8 -8.42 5.29 -25.57
C SER A 8 -8.62 4.05 -24.71
N ILE A 9 -7.76 3.04 -24.90
CA ILE A 9 -7.82 1.72 -24.23
C ILE A 9 -7.39 1.80 -22.76
N PHE A 10 -6.93 2.97 -22.30
CA PHE A 10 -6.57 3.22 -20.91
C PHE A 10 -7.59 4.13 -20.22
N SER A 11 -8.87 3.75 -20.24
CA SER A 11 -9.86 4.35 -19.37
C SER A 11 -9.67 3.80 -17.95
N HIS A 12 -8.91 4.53 -17.15
CA HIS A 12 -8.81 4.50 -15.69
C HIS A 12 -9.13 3.15 -15.04
N THR A 13 -8.11 2.32 -14.82
CA THR A 13 -8.21 1.19 -13.89
C THR A 13 -8.52 1.76 -12.51
N THR A 14 -9.79 1.80 -12.13
CA THR A 14 -10.15 1.79 -10.72
C THR A 14 -9.58 0.49 -10.19
N ASN A 15 -8.47 0.56 -9.44
CA ASN A 15 -7.91 -0.54 -8.66
C ASN A 15 -8.98 -0.98 -7.66
N GLN A 16 -9.94 -1.77 -8.12
CA GLN A 16 -11.00 -2.32 -7.30
C GLN A 16 -10.37 -3.42 -6.48
N ILE A 17 -10.04 -3.08 -5.25
CA ILE A 17 -9.47 -4.04 -4.31
C ILE A 17 -10.58 -5.04 -3.97
N SER A 18 -10.29 -6.32 -4.16
CA SER A 18 -11.19 -7.38 -3.73
C SER A 18 -11.33 -7.34 -2.20
N VAL A 19 -12.53 -7.60 -1.71
CA VAL A 19 -12.81 -7.58 -0.27
C VAL A 19 -12.51 -8.95 0.32
N PHE A 20 -11.57 -9.01 1.26
CA PHE A 20 -11.20 -10.19 2.01
C PHE A 20 -12.14 -10.40 3.20
N ASN A 21 -12.79 -11.55 3.21
CA ASN A 21 -13.73 -11.98 4.25
C ASN A 21 -13.20 -13.13 5.13
N GLY A 22 -11.95 -13.53 4.96
CA GLY A 22 -11.35 -14.69 5.62
C GLY A 22 -11.20 -15.93 4.72
N GLU A 23 -11.77 -15.90 3.50
CA GLU A 23 -11.63 -16.98 2.51
C GLU A 23 -10.72 -16.58 1.35
N HIS A 24 -10.12 -17.57 0.67
CA HIS A 24 -9.28 -17.37 -0.51
C HIS A 24 -8.14 -16.36 -0.28
N TYR A 25 -7.48 -16.45 0.86
CA TYR A 25 -6.41 -15.52 1.25
C TYR A 25 -5.34 -15.39 0.17
N ASP A 26 -4.83 -16.51 -0.37
CA ASP A 26 -3.80 -16.49 -1.43
C ASP A 26 -4.20 -15.68 -2.66
N TYR A 27 -5.47 -15.79 -3.08
CA TYR A 27 -5.99 -15.04 -4.21
C TYR A 27 -6.00 -13.54 -3.91
N TRP A 28 -6.58 -13.15 -2.78
CA TRP A 28 -6.63 -11.75 -2.34
C TRP A 28 -5.23 -11.15 -2.14
N ASN A 29 -4.35 -11.90 -1.48
CA ASN A 29 -2.97 -11.53 -1.20
C ASN A 29 -2.21 -11.26 -2.50
N SER A 30 -2.31 -12.15 -3.50
CA SER A 30 -1.64 -11.95 -4.79
C SER A 30 -2.14 -10.72 -5.55
N GLN A 31 -3.45 -10.41 -5.45
CA GLN A 31 -4.01 -9.20 -6.08
C GLN A 31 -3.46 -7.93 -5.41
N LEU A 32 -3.41 -7.90 -4.07
CA LEU A 32 -2.86 -6.75 -3.35
C LEU A 32 -1.36 -6.59 -3.57
N GLU A 33 -0.60 -7.68 -3.65
CA GLU A 33 0.82 -7.64 -3.98
C GLU A 33 1.06 -6.98 -5.34
N ILE A 34 0.30 -7.35 -6.38
CA ILE A 34 0.37 -6.71 -7.70
C ILE A 34 0.05 -5.21 -7.61
N ILE A 35 -0.95 -4.84 -6.80
CA ILE A 35 -1.31 -3.43 -6.58
C ILE A 35 -0.15 -2.67 -5.90
N PHE A 36 0.54 -3.28 -4.94
CA PHE A 36 1.68 -2.64 -4.29
C PHE A 36 2.88 -2.48 -5.21
N ILE A 37 3.18 -3.50 -6.03
CA ILE A 37 4.26 -3.44 -7.02
C ILE A 37 3.98 -2.34 -8.06
N THR A 38 2.76 -2.29 -8.58
CA THR A 38 2.38 -1.29 -9.61
C THR A 38 2.33 0.15 -9.10
N GLN A 39 2.21 0.36 -7.78
CA GLN A 39 2.18 1.68 -7.15
C GLN A 39 3.48 2.04 -6.42
N ASP A 40 4.55 1.25 -6.55
CA ASP A 40 5.83 1.47 -5.86
C ASP A 40 5.69 1.53 -4.32
N LEU A 41 4.82 0.66 -3.79
CA LEU A 41 4.50 0.54 -2.36
C LEU A 41 5.08 -0.72 -1.71
N TRP A 42 5.59 -1.66 -2.52
CA TRP A 42 6.09 -2.96 -2.05
C TRP A 42 7.24 -2.83 -1.05
N GLU A 43 8.16 -1.89 -1.28
CA GLU A 43 9.28 -1.61 -0.38
C GLU A 43 8.81 -1.28 1.05
N VAL A 44 7.68 -0.58 1.20
CA VAL A 44 7.13 -0.24 2.52
C VAL A 44 6.53 -1.44 3.23
N VAL A 45 6.07 -2.44 2.49
CA VAL A 45 5.54 -3.68 3.03
C VAL A 45 6.68 -4.59 3.50
N GLU A 46 7.74 -4.71 2.72
CA GLU A 46 8.90 -5.56 3.03
C GLU A 46 9.82 -4.95 4.08
N GLU A 47 10.26 -3.70 3.88
CA GLU A 47 11.28 -3.07 4.73
C GLU A 47 10.63 -2.32 5.90
N GLY A 48 9.42 -1.79 5.69
CA GLY A 48 8.76 -0.87 6.61
C GLY A 48 9.11 0.58 6.27
N TYR A 49 8.65 1.53 7.09
CA TYR A 49 9.07 2.92 6.96
C TYR A 49 10.05 3.28 8.09
N ALA A 50 11.07 4.07 7.76
CA ALA A 50 11.99 4.61 8.75
C ALA A 50 11.27 5.63 9.64
N GLU A 51 11.17 5.34 10.94
CA GLU A 51 10.76 6.35 11.92
C GLU A 51 11.77 7.49 11.94
N ARG A 52 11.29 8.74 12.12
CA ARG A 52 12.11 9.95 12.02
C ARG A 52 13.34 9.81 12.91
N GLN A 53 14.52 9.61 12.31
CA GLN A 53 15.78 9.68 13.03
C GLN A 53 15.98 11.14 13.48
N SER A 54 16.27 11.36 14.76
CA SER A 54 16.51 12.69 15.31
C SER A 54 17.62 13.39 14.51
N GLN A 55 17.26 14.47 13.79
CA GLN A 55 18.19 15.30 13.04
C GLN A 55 19.32 15.77 13.96
N LYS A 56 20.52 15.22 13.79
CA LYS A 56 21.75 15.78 14.37
C LYS A 56 22.62 16.51 13.35
N ASP A 57 22.42 16.28 12.05
CA ASP A 57 23.26 16.85 10.99
C ASP A 57 22.46 17.75 10.03
N ALA A 58 22.70 19.06 10.12
CA ALA A 58 21.95 20.10 9.41
C ALA A 58 22.22 20.16 7.89
N SER A 59 23.31 19.56 7.40
CA SER A 59 23.75 19.72 6.00
C SER A 59 22.97 18.87 4.98
N CYS A 60 22.10 17.96 5.42
CA CYS A 60 21.27 17.10 4.56
C CYS A 60 19.82 17.03 5.08
N ALA A 61 19.40 18.06 5.83
CA ALA A 61 18.14 18.07 6.56
C ALA A 61 16.92 18.11 5.63
N GLU A 62 17.00 18.81 4.50
CA GLU A 62 15.87 19.00 3.58
C GLU A 62 15.56 17.73 2.77
N ASP A 63 16.57 17.11 2.15
CA ASP A 63 16.40 15.87 1.39
C ASP A 63 15.94 14.70 2.28
N LYS A 64 16.45 14.63 3.51
CA LYS A 64 16.01 13.64 4.52
C LYS A 64 14.58 13.88 4.98
N GLU A 65 14.14 15.12 5.14
CA GLU A 65 12.76 15.42 5.52
C GLU A 65 11.79 15.14 4.36
N LYS A 66 12.21 15.40 3.11
CA LYS A 66 11.42 15.09 1.92
C LYS A 66 11.22 13.58 1.77
N SER A 67 12.30 12.80 1.84
CA SER A 67 12.21 11.34 1.75
C SER A 67 11.43 10.72 2.92
N TYR A 68 11.54 11.29 4.13
CA TYR A 68 10.73 10.88 5.27
C TYR A 68 9.23 11.10 5.00
N LYS A 69 8.83 12.28 4.50
CA LYS A 69 7.43 12.57 4.16
C LYS A 69 6.90 11.64 3.07
N GLU A 70 7.70 11.36 2.05
CA GLU A 70 7.36 10.40 0.99
C GLU A 70 7.12 9.01 1.58
N ASN A 71 8.00 8.52 2.46
CA ASN A 71 7.86 7.22 3.12
C ASN A 71 6.63 7.14 4.04
N VAL A 72 6.33 8.21 4.79
CA VAL A 72 5.10 8.29 5.61
C VAL A 72 3.86 8.20 4.72
N MET A 73 3.87 8.90 3.58
CA MET A 73 2.76 8.89 2.63
C MET A 73 2.59 7.53 1.96
N LYS A 74 3.69 6.86 1.57
CA LYS A 74 3.65 5.49 1.06
C LYS A 74 3.08 4.53 2.12
N ASN A 75 3.55 4.57 3.37
CA ASN A 75 3.01 3.75 4.47
C ASN A 75 1.50 3.96 4.69
N ALA A 76 1.06 5.22 4.74
CA ALA A 76 -0.36 5.51 4.88
C ALA A 76 -1.18 5.01 3.68
N THR A 77 -0.64 5.11 2.48
CA THR A 77 -1.29 4.62 1.25
C THR A 77 -1.40 3.11 1.25
N THR A 78 -0.32 2.40 1.57
CA THR A 78 -0.32 0.93 1.70
C THR A 78 -1.33 0.48 2.73
N LEU A 79 -1.33 1.07 3.93
CA LEU A 79 -2.27 0.71 4.99
C LEU A 79 -3.73 0.96 4.57
N ARG A 80 -4.00 2.07 3.87
CA ARG A 80 -5.33 2.36 3.32
C ARG A 80 -5.77 1.29 2.32
N LEU A 81 -4.89 0.84 1.43
CA LEU A 81 -5.21 -0.18 0.43
C LEU A 81 -5.52 -1.53 1.10
N VAL A 82 -4.69 -1.95 2.08
CA VAL A 82 -4.96 -3.13 2.89
C VAL A 82 -6.34 -3.01 3.53
N GLN A 83 -6.62 -1.91 4.24
CA GLN A 83 -7.89 -1.68 4.92
C GLN A 83 -9.11 -1.65 3.98
N GLN A 84 -8.96 -1.07 2.77
CA GLN A 84 -10.01 -1.06 1.76
C GLN A 84 -10.31 -2.45 1.21
N GLY A 85 -9.29 -3.30 1.12
CA GLY A 85 -9.41 -4.70 0.75
C GLY A 85 -9.98 -5.59 1.84
N MET A 86 -10.40 -5.06 3.01
CA MET A 86 -10.87 -5.87 4.12
C MET A 86 -12.36 -5.74 4.35
N SER A 87 -13.00 -6.87 4.67
CA SER A 87 -14.35 -6.86 5.20
C SER A 87 -14.35 -6.34 6.64
N LYS A 88 -15.53 -5.90 7.10
CA LYS A 88 -15.75 -5.46 8.49
C LYS A 88 -15.49 -6.57 9.52
N VAL A 89 -15.44 -7.84 9.09
CA VAL A 89 -15.18 -9.00 9.95
C VAL A 89 -13.69 -9.13 10.25
N ILE A 90 -12.84 -8.87 9.25
CA ILE A 90 -11.37 -9.00 9.39
C ILE A 90 -10.74 -7.67 9.85
N TYR A 91 -11.35 -6.53 9.52
CA TYR A 91 -10.82 -5.19 9.88
C TYR A 91 -10.34 -5.04 11.34
N PRO A 92 -11.05 -5.58 12.37
CA PRO A 92 -10.61 -5.51 13.76
C PRO A 92 -9.27 -6.21 14.06
N ARG A 93 -8.71 -7.00 13.14
CA ARG A 93 -7.39 -7.63 13.31
C ARG A 93 -6.24 -6.64 13.18
N ILE A 94 -6.39 -5.64 12.31
CA ILE A 94 -5.31 -4.68 12.01
C ILE A 94 -5.66 -3.22 12.30
N PHE A 95 -6.87 -2.90 12.79
CA PHE A 95 -7.35 -1.52 12.92
C PHE A 95 -6.45 -0.63 13.80
N SER A 96 -5.79 -1.21 14.80
CA SER A 96 -4.90 -0.48 15.71
C SER A 96 -3.45 -0.37 15.18
N VAL A 97 -3.14 -1.05 14.08
CA VAL A 97 -1.81 -1.11 13.50
C VAL A 97 -1.55 0.12 12.65
N LYS A 98 -0.41 0.78 12.88
CA LYS A 98 -0.03 2.03 12.19
C LYS A 98 1.01 1.84 11.10
N LYS A 99 1.68 0.69 11.08
CA LYS A 99 2.68 0.34 10.08
C LYS A 99 2.08 -0.64 9.09
N ALA A 100 2.19 -0.35 7.80
CA ALA A 100 1.68 -1.23 6.76
C ALA A 100 2.36 -2.59 6.78
N LYS A 101 3.68 -2.63 7.00
CA LYS A 101 4.46 -3.86 7.23
C LYS A 101 3.88 -4.72 8.34
N ASP A 102 3.70 -4.15 9.54
CA ASP A 102 3.17 -4.90 10.68
C ASP A 102 1.76 -5.45 10.38
N ALA A 103 0.92 -4.64 9.72
CA ALA A 103 -0.42 -5.07 9.33
C ALA A 103 -0.38 -6.23 8.33
N TRP A 104 0.54 -6.18 7.35
CA TRP A 104 0.73 -7.21 6.35
C TRP A 104 1.26 -8.52 6.95
N GLU A 105 2.22 -8.44 7.87
CA GLU A 105 2.77 -9.62 8.55
C GLU A 105 1.75 -10.29 9.48
N ILE A 106 0.90 -9.50 10.15
CA ILE A 106 -0.23 -10.05 10.93
C ILE A 106 -1.16 -10.85 10.02
N LEU A 107 -1.50 -10.31 8.84
CA LEU A 107 -2.38 -11.00 7.89
C LEU A 107 -1.77 -12.31 7.38
N LYS A 108 -0.48 -12.32 7.01
CA LYS A 108 0.24 -13.55 6.61
C LYS A 108 0.34 -14.60 7.72
N THR A 109 0.33 -14.16 8.97
CA THR A 109 0.45 -15.07 10.12
C THR A 109 -0.91 -15.66 10.51
N GLU A 110 -1.98 -14.87 10.37
CA GLU A 110 -3.33 -15.29 10.78
C GLU A 110 -4.10 -16.09 9.71
N PHE A 111 -3.75 -15.95 8.42
CA PHE A 111 -4.47 -16.54 7.28
C PHE A 111 -3.53 -17.22 6.29
#